data_AF-A0A7S1JA04-F1
#
_entry.id   AF-A0A7S1JA04-F1
#
_cell.length_a   1.000
_cell.length_b   1.000
_cell.length_c   1.000
_cell.angle_alpha   90.00
_cell.angle_beta   90.00
_cell.angle_gamma   90.00
#
_symmetry.space_group_name_H-M   'P 1'
#
loop_
_entity.id
_entity.type
_entity.pdbx_description
1 polymer ?
#
loop_
_entity_poly.entity_id
_entity_poly.type
_entity_poly.pdbx_seq_one_letter_code
_entity_poly.pdbx_strand_id
1 'polypeptide(L)'
;MRGYMQAALTNINHLVECTGRNGDAPQQVNGHGDWHAEKAALLEELTRLRAENERLQDQAQKQGPQRRPVTPRAYPQAPKHTGSERDPEQARSALRTISLRALKDTIAEIYASKSHFDQQCAASRRPRETMERHLYTFLTQRHNQRSAVLDWAQAIIAGIKEHGPHDNDVAVFGKILRHEVDEEFLLVQRQLKQTVYELLRVYLQGRHPLKTEAEVDALLQKKVHAQVYEDEWVGIVKYMFNAEDAVSIIVRVREVIVEHSTRTVHHAVSLQDQSAISYVDFFEGAS
;
A
#
# COMPACT_ATOMS: atom_id res chain seq x y z
N MET A 1 16.04 4.69 10.18
CA MET A 1 14.70 5.16 10.62
C MET A 1 14.40 4.94 12.11
N ARG A 2 14.66 3.76 12.73
CA ARG A 2 14.26 3.47 14.14
C ARG A 2 14.50 4.60 15.15
N GLY A 3 15.64 5.31 15.09
CA GLY A 3 15.95 6.43 16.00
C GLY A 3 14.96 7.60 15.98
N TYR A 4 14.40 7.97 14.82
CA TYR A 4 13.40 9.05 14.73
C TYR A 4 12.05 8.64 15.32
N MET A 5 11.65 7.38 15.12
CA MET A 5 10.45 6.80 15.72
C MET A 5 10.60 6.63 17.24
N GLN A 6 11.80 6.27 17.70
CA GLN A 6 12.15 6.28 19.12
C GLN A 6 12.02 7.70 19.69
N ALA A 7 12.57 8.72 19.02
CA ALA A 7 12.47 10.11 19.45
C ALA A 7 11.02 10.63 19.50
N ALA A 8 10.16 10.24 18.56
CA ALA A 8 8.74 10.58 18.61
C ALA A 8 8.02 9.95 19.82
N LEU A 9 8.26 8.67 20.11
CA LEU A 9 7.71 7.99 21.28
C LEU A 9 8.29 8.54 22.59
N THR A 10 9.58 8.85 22.62
CA THR A 10 10.22 9.54 23.76
C THR A 10 9.61 10.92 23.97
N ASN A 11 9.33 11.70 22.91
CA ASN A 11 8.68 13.00 23.05
C ASN A 11 7.23 12.88 23.56
N ILE A 12 6.48 11.83 23.18
CA ILE A 12 5.15 11.56 23.74
C ILE A 12 5.24 11.24 25.23
N ASN A 13 6.16 10.34 25.64
CA ASN A 13 6.41 10.06 27.05
C ASN A 13 6.88 11.31 27.81
N HIS A 14 7.77 12.11 27.22
CA HIS A 14 8.30 13.34 27.81
C HIS A 14 7.21 14.42 27.94
N LEU A 15 6.16 14.40 27.10
CA LEU A 15 4.99 15.27 27.28
C LEU A 15 4.12 14.83 28.48
N VAL A 16 4.02 13.53 28.74
CA VAL A 16 3.38 12.96 29.95
C VAL A 16 4.22 13.26 31.18
N GLU A 17 5.54 13.00 31.14
CA GLU A 17 6.49 13.20 32.24
C GLU A 17 6.71 14.68 32.56
N CYS A 18 6.59 15.61 31.59
CA CYS A 18 6.58 17.05 31.85
C CYS A 18 5.38 17.53 32.69
N THR A 19 4.35 16.69 32.92
CA THR A 19 3.31 16.97 33.90
C THR A 19 3.65 16.47 35.32
N GLY A 20 4.80 15.82 35.52
CA GLY A 20 5.16 15.15 36.77
C GLY A 20 6.66 14.94 37.06
N ARG A 21 7.32 16.01 37.56
CA ARG A 21 8.64 16.07 38.27
C ARG A 21 9.93 16.14 37.45
N ASN A 22 10.93 16.75 38.09
CA ASN A 22 12.33 16.91 37.65
C ASN A 22 13.15 15.63 37.93
N GLY A 23 14.25 15.41 37.19
CA GLY A 23 15.40 14.65 37.70
C GLY A 23 16.27 13.90 36.68
N ASP A 24 17.34 14.55 36.23
CA ASP A 24 18.66 13.99 35.82
C ASP A 24 18.82 13.01 34.64
N ALA A 25 20.02 13.07 34.04
CA ALA A 25 20.57 12.18 33.00
C ALA A 25 21.74 11.34 33.62
N PRO A 26 22.42 10.37 32.95
CA PRO A 26 22.98 10.39 31.58
C PRO A 26 22.56 9.10 30.79
N GLN A 27 23.29 8.39 29.91
CA GLN A 27 24.69 8.37 29.45
C GLN A 27 24.85 7.69 28.07
N GLN A 28 26.03 7.79 27.45
CA GLN A 28 26.42 7.11 26.20
C GLN A 28 27.14 5.77 26.45
N VAL A 29 27.09 4.85 25.47
CA VAL A 29 27.96 3.66 25.41
C VAL A 29 28.51 3.49 23.99
N ASN A 30 29.82 3.24 23.85
CA ASN A 30 30.51 3.02 22.58
C ASN A 30 30.38 1.57 22.08
N GLY A 31 30.42 1.37 20.75
CA GLY A 31 30.32 0.04 20.15
C GLY A 31 30.59 -0.02 18.65
N HIS A 32 31.70 0.56 18.17
CA HIS A 32 32.05 0.56 16.74
C HIS A 32 32.90 -0.68 16.39
N GLY A 33 32.22 -1.80 16.13
CA GLY A 33 32.84 -3.02 15.58
C GLY A 33 33.10 -2.90 14.07
N ASP A 34 34.00 -3.72 13.54
CA ASP A 34 34.46 -3.63 12.14
C ASP A 34 33.42 -4.12 11.12
N TRP A 35 32.57 -3.18 10.70
CA TRP A 35 31.57 -3.35 9.64
C TRP A 35 32.18 -3.70 8.27
N HIS A 36 33.45 -3.37 8.00
CA HIS A 36 34.06 -3.65 6.70
C HIS A 36 34.38 -5.14 6.53
N ALA A 37 34.84 -5.81 7.59
CA ALA A 37 35.02 -7.26 7.60
C ALA A 37 33.69 -8.02 7.43
N GLU A 38 32.65 -7.62 8.18
CA GLU A 38 31.31 -8.23 8.07
C GLU A 38 30.70 -8.05 6.67
N LYS A 39 30.81 -6.83 6.10
CA LYS A 39 30.36 -6.53 4.75
C LYS A 39 31.09 -7.33 3.66
N ALA A 40 32.38 -7.62 3.84
CA ALA A 40 33.15 -8.43 2.90
C ALA A 40 32.64 -9.88 2.87
N ALA A 41 32.44 -10.50 4.03
CA ALA A 41 31.92 -11.86 4.14
C ALA A 41 30.53 -12.02 3.50
N LEU A 42 29.62 -11.04 3.74
CA LEU A 42 28.28 -11.05 3.15
C LEU A 42 28.28 -10.94 1.61
N LEU A 43 29.26 -10.24 1.02
CA LEU A 43 29.40 -10.14 -0.44
C LEU A 43 29.91 -11.44 -1.07
N GLU A 44 30.81 -12.16 -0.39
CA GLU A 44 31.28 -13.48 -0.84
C GLU A 44 30.14 -14.52 -0.77
N GLU A 45 29.37 -14.54 0.32
CA GLU A 45 28.22 -15.46 0.45
C GLU A 45 27.11 -15.17 -0.56
N LEU A 46 26.79 -13.89 -0.81
CA LEU A 46 25.87 -13.51 -1.90
C LEU A 46 26.36 -13.95 -3.29
N THR A 47 27.67 -13.95 -3.52
CA THR A 47 28.26 -14.40 -4.79
C THR A 47 28.12 -15.92 -4.95
N ARG A 48 28.39 -16.68 -3.89
CA ARG A 48 28.16 -18.14 -3.84
C ARG A 48 26.69 -18.50 -4.08
N LEU A 49 25.76 -17.85 -3.38
CA LEU A 49 24.32 -18.15 -3.46
C LEU A 49 23.71 -17.85 -4.84
N ARG A 50 24.29 -16.92 -5.61
CA ARG A 50 23.91 -16.67 -7.01
C ARG A 50 24.32 -17.83 -7.92
N ALA A 51 25.56 -18.28 -7.83
CA ALA A 51 26.06 -19.43 -8.62
C ALA A 51 25.34 -20.75 -8.28
N GLU A 52 24.85 -20.90 -7.04
CA GLU A 52 24.05 -22.05 -6.63
C GLU A 52 22.61 -22.01 -7.21
N ASN A 53 21.97 -20.83 -7.23
CA ASN A 53 20.66 -20.65 -7.88
C ASN A 53 20.71 -20.90 -9.39
N GLU A 54 21.76 -20.43 -10.07
CA GLU A 54 21.95 -20.64 -11.51
C GLU A 54 22.01 -22.14 -11.85
N ARG A 55 22.78 -22.93 -11.09
CA ARG A 55 22.85 -24.39 -11.21
C ARG A 55 21.50 -25.09 -10.99
N LEU A 56 20.67 -24.58 -10.08
CA LEU A 56 19.33 -25.15 -9.81
C LEU A 56 18.34 -24.85 -10.94
N GLN A 57 18.39 -23.66 -11.55
CA GLN A 57 17.58 -23.34 -12.73
C GLN A 57 18.00 -24.19 -13.94
N ASP A 58 19.30 -24.40 -14.11
CA ASP A 58 19.90 -25.23 -15.16
C ASP A 58 19.50 -26.71 -15.03
N GLN A 59 19.36 -27.22 -13.80
CA GLN A 59 18.80 -28.56 -13.53
C GLN A 59 17.28 -28.62 -13.79
N ALA A 60 16.52 -27.58 -13.43
CA ALA A 60 15.08 -27.54 -13.67
C ALA A 60 14.74 -27.55 -15.17
N GLN A 61 15.49 -26.83 -16.02
CA GLN A 61 15.32 -26.87 -17.48
C GLN A 61 15.64 -28.25 -18.07
N LYS A 62 16.59 -28.99 -17.49
CA LYS A 62 16.96 -30.35 -17.93
C LYS A 62 15.94 -31.42 -17.51
N GLN A 63 14.94 -31.09 -16.69
CA GLN A 63 13.84 -31.97 -16.27
C GLN A 63 12.47 -31.54 -16.84
N GLY A 64 12.44 -31.16 -18.13
CA GLY A 64 11.18 -30.87 -18.83
C GLY A 64 10.25 -32.09 -18.96
N PRO A 65 8.91 -31.94 -18.77
CA PRO A 65 7.98 -33.06 -18.80
C PRO A 65 7.76 -33.62 -20.22
N GLN A 66 7.84 -34.95 -20.37
CA GLN A 66 7.61 -35.64 -21.63
C GLN A 66 6.17 -35.44 -22.16
N ARG A 67 6.01 -34.61 -23.19
CA ARG A 67 4.80 -34.62 -24.03
C ARG A 67 4.87 -35.82 -24.99
N ARG A 68 3.95 -36.78 -24.84
CA ARG A 68 3.78 -37.88 -25.80
C ARG A 68 3.22 -37.34 -27.13
N PRO A 69 3.72 -37.77 -28.30
CA PRO A 69 3.08 -37.47 -29.58
C PRO A 69 1.70 -38.13 -29.68
N VAL A 70 0.72 -37.43 -30.22
CA VAL A 70 -0.60 -37.99 -30.58
C VAL A 70 -0.61 -38.26 -32.07
N THR A 71 -0.98 -39.48 -32.47
CA THR A 71 -0.99 -39.89 -33.90
C THR A 71 -2.21 -39.33 -34.64
N PRO A 72 -2.06 -38.90 -35.90
CA PRO A 72 -3.18 -38.42 -36.70
C PRO A 72 -4.03 -39.59 -37.21
N ARG A 73 -5.33 -39.57 -36.91
CA ARG A 73 -6.32 -40.54 -37.43
C ARG A 73 -7.15 -39.87 -38.52
N ALA A 74 -6.98 -40.32 -39.77
CA ALA A 74 -7.73 -39.80 -40.90
C ALA A 74 -9.18 -40.32 -40.95
N TYR A 75 -10.11 -39.48 -41.40
CA TYR A 75 -11.45 -39.87 -41.87
C TYR A 75 -11.87 -38.95 -43.05
N PRO A 76 -12.79 -39.41 -43.93
CA PRO A 76 -13.04 -38.80 -45.23
C PRO A 76 -14.01 -37.60 -45.20
N GLN A 77 -14.20 -37.00 -46.38
CA GLN A 77 -14.88 -35.73 -46.60
C GLN A 77 -16.41 -35.82 -46.62
N ALA A 78 -17.08 -34.80 -46.06
CA ALA A 78 -18.27 -34.08 -46.57
C ALA A 78 -19.59 -34.87 -46.79
N PRO A 79 -20.80 -34.27 -46.60
CA PRO A 79 -21.19 -33.05 -47.31
C PRO A 79 -21.93 -31.95 -46.52
N LYS A 80 -21.65 -30.70 -46.94
CA LYS A 80 -22.53 -29.52 -47.04
C LYS A 80 -23.87 -29.52 -46.26
N HIS A 81 -23.99 -28.61 -45.30
CA HIS A 81 -25.26 -27.92 -45.03
C HIS A 81 -25.03 -26.40 -44.88
N THR A 82 -25.97 -25.61 -45.35
CA THR A 82 -25.94 -24.14 -45.36
C THR A 82 -26.62 -23.56 -44.11
N GLY A 83 -25.98 -22.64 -43.38
CA GLY A 83 -26.64 -22.01 -42.23
C GLY A 83 -25.83 -20.99 -41.44
N SER A 84 -25.67 -19.78 -41.97
CA SER A 84 -25.39 -18.52 -41.25
C SER A 84 -24.44 -18.61 -40.04
N GLU A 85 -23.13 -18.71 -40.29
CA GLU A 85 -22.14 -18.42 -39.26
C GLU A 85 -22.28 -16.96 -38.79
N ARG A 86 -22.47 -16.78 -37.47
CA ARG A 86 -22.22 -15.53 -36.76
C ARG A 86 -21.08 -15.81 -35.79
N ASP A 87 -19.98 -15.07 -35.92
CA ASP A 87 -18.76 -15.33 -35.15
C ASP A 87 -18.99 -15.26 -33.63
N PRO A 88 -18.67 -16.34 -32.88
CA PRO A 88 -18.65 -16.29 -31.42
C PRO A 88 -17.35 -15.69 -30.86
N GLU A 89 -16.38 -15.34 -31.70
CA GLU A 89 -15.00 -15.00 -31.29
C GLU A 89 -14.84 -13.54 -30.80
N GLN A 90 -15.76 -12.65 -31.13
CA GLN A 90 -15.70 -11.22 -30.71
C GLN A 90 -16.28 -10.94 -29.30
N ALA A 91 -16.68 -11.96 -28.55
CA ALA A 91 -17.19 -11.81 -27.17
C ALA A 91 -16.10 -11.81 -26.07
N ARG A 92 -14.81 -11.75 -26.44
CA ARG A 92 -13.66 -12.02 -25.53
C ARG A 92 -12.71 -10.83 -25.30
N SER A 93 -13.23 -9.66 -24.94
CA SER A 93 -12.39 -8.56 -24.41
C SER A 93 -13.13 -7.54 -23.53
N ALA A 94 -14.27 -7.93 -22.92
CA ALA A 94 -14.82 -7.19 -21.79
C ALA A 94 -13.85 -7.34 -20.60
N LEU A 95 -12.90 -6.39 -20.47
CA LEU A 95 -11.96 -6.35 -19.36
C LEU A 95 -12.73 -6.37 -18.03
N ARG A 96 -12.28 -7.24 -17.12
CA ARG A 96 -12.95 -7.46 -15.84
C ARG A 96 -12.75 -6.25 -14.94
N THR A 97 -13.69 -5.30 -14.96
CA THR A 97 -13.75 -4.21 -13.98
C THR A 97 -13.90 -4.80 -12.57
N ILE A 98 -13.09 -4.31 -11.64
CA ILE A 98 -13.17 -4.61 -10.20
C ILE A 98 -13.61 -3.32 -9.50
N SER A 99 -14.55 -3.40 -8.56
CA SER A 99 -14.96 -2.22 -7.80
C SER A 99 -13.94 -1.90 -6.70
N LEU A 100 -13.82 -0.62 -6.34
CA LEU A 100 -12.91 -0.14 -5.29
C LEU A 100 -12.94 -0.99 -4.01
N ARG A 101 -14.13 -1.33 -3.52
CA ARG A 101 -14.27 -2.19 -2.34
C ARG A 101 -13.65 -3.58 -2.57
N ALA A 102 -14.02 -4.25 -3.66
CA ALA A 102 -13.48 -5.57 -3.99
C ALA A 102 -11.95 -5.52 -4.24
N LEU A 103 -11.44 -4.38 -4.73
CA LEU A 103 -10.00 -4.14 -4.86
C LEU A 103 -9.31 -3.98 -3.49
N LYS A 104 -9.81 -3.12 -2.59
CA LYS A 104 -9.27 -2.99 -1.21
C LYS A 104 -9.33 -4.34 -0.46
N ASP A 105 -10.43 -5.07 -0.57
CA ASP A 105 -10.60 -6.41 0.01
C ASP A 105 -9.54 -7.39 -0.55
N THR A 106 -9.36 -7.43 -1.88
CA THR A 106 -8.34 -8.28 -2.54
C THR A 106 -6.91 -7.89 -2.15
N ILE A 107 -6.62 -6.59 -2.02
CA ILE A 107 -5.31 -6.06 -1.58
C ILE A 107 -5.02 -6.50 -0.14
N ALA A 108 -6.01 -6.44 0.75
CA ALA A 108 -5.88 -6.90 2.13
C ALA A 108 -5.60 -8.42 2.21
N GLU A 109 -6.29 -9.23 1.40
CA GLU A 109 -6.03 -10.67 1.28
C GLU A 109 -4.60 -10.96 0.77
N ILE A 110 -4.11 -10.20 -0.22
CA ILE A 110 -2.74 -10.34 -0.75
C ILE A 110 -1.71 -10.00 0.34
N TYR A 111 -1.87 -8.91 1.08
CA TYR A 111 -0.97 -8.55 2.18
C TYR A 111 -0.97 -9.60 3.31
N ALA A 112 -2.15 -10.13 3.67
CA ALA A 112 -2.26 -11.20 4.67
C ALA A 112 -1.56 -12.49 4.21
N SER A 113 -1.76 -12.87 2.95
CA SER A 113 -1.08 -14.00 2.31
C SER A 113 0.44 -13.81 2.27
N LYS A 114 0.92 -12.61 1.90
CA LYS A 114 2.34 -12.25 1.84
C LYS A 114 3.00 -12.32 3.21
N SER A 115 2.37 -11.77 4.24
CA SER A 115 2.87 -11.83 5.62
C SER A 115 3.06 -13.27 6.11
N HIS A 116 2.09 -14.14 5.85
CA HIS A 116 2.19 -15.56 6.20
C HIS A 116 3.27 -16.30 5.39
N PHE A 117 3.41 -16.01 4.09
CA PHE A 117 4.46 -16.58 3.24
C PHE A 117 5.87 -16.12 3.67
N ASP A 118 6.04 -14.83 3.98
CA ASP A 118 7.31 -14.28 4.47
C ASP A 118 7.72 -14.89 5.81
N GLN A 119 6.78 -15.16 6.73
CA GLN A 119 7.03 -15.90 7.97
C GLN A 119 7.50 -17.34 7.69
N GLN A 120 6.88 -18.04 6.73
CA GLN A 120 7.33 -19.37 6.32
C GLN A 120 8.72 -19.35 5.67
N CYS A 121 9.02 -18.35 4.84
CA CYS A 121 10.35 -18.18 4.25
C CYS A 121 11.40 -17.90 5.34
N ALA A 122 11.13 -17.02 6.30
CA ALA A 122 12.02 -16.74 7.42
C ALA A 122 12.30 -18.01 8.26
N ALA A 123 11.25 -18.75 8.64
CA ALA A 123 11.38 -20.02 9.36
C ALA A 123 12.16 -21.09 8.57
N SER A 124 11.97 -21.13 7.24
CA SER A 124 12.63 -22.06 6.32
C SER A 124 14.02 -21.61 5.85
N ARG A 125 14.51 -20.44 6.29
CA ARG A 125 15.71 -19.75 5.78
C ARG A 125 15.74 -19.60 4.24
N ARG A 126 14.58 -19.37 3.63
CA ARG A 126 14.42 -19.11 2.20
C ARG A 126 14.36 -17.59 1.94
N PRO A 127 14.79 -17.11 0.76
CA PRO A 127 14.58 -15.71 0.38
C PRO A 127 13.08 -15.37 0.36
N ARG A 128 12.75 -14.15 0.78
CA ARG A 128 11.42 -13.55 0.55
C ARG A 128 11.29 -13.23 -0.95
N GLU A 129 10.08 -13.40 -1.51
CA GLU A 129 9.79 -12.90 -2.86
C GLU A 129 9.13 -11.51 -2.79
N THR A 130 9.11 -10.77 -3.90
CA THR A 130 8.52 -9.42 -3.96
C THR A 130 7.00 -9.47 -3.99
N MET A 131 6.33 -8.36 -3.65
CA MET A 131 4.88 -8.21 -3.75
C MET A 131 4.33 -8.53 -5.15
N GLU A 132 5.02 -8.06 -6.20
CA GLU A 132 4.68 -8.37 -7.60
C GLU A 132 4.74 -9.87 -7.87
N ARG A 133 5.79 -10.54 -7.39
CA ARG A 133 5.92 -11.98 -7.55
C ARG A 133 4.84 -12.74 -6.76
N HIS A 134 4.59 -12.33 -5.52
CA HIS A 134 3.60 -12.94 -4.64
C HIS A 134 2.16 -12.75 -5.14
N LEU A 135 1.85 -11.65 -5.82
CA LEU A 135 0.56 -11.47 -6.51
C LEU A 135 0.27 -12.64 -7.45
N TYR A 136 1.23 -13.06 -8.27
CA TYR A 136 1.08 -14.22 -9.15
C TYR A 136 1.06 -15.55 -8.39
N THR A 137 1.83 -15.68 -7.30
CA THR A 137 1.79 -16.86 -6.41
C THR A 137 0.41 -17.04 -5.80
N PHE A 138 -0.14 -15.98 -5.19
CA PHE A 138 -1.49 -15.91 -4.60
C PHE A 138 -2.59 -16.21 -5.62
N LEU A 139 -2.57 -15.52 -6.78
CA LEU A 139 -3.58 -15.75 -7.83
C LEU A 139 -3.50 -17.19 -8.38
N THR A 140 -2.31 -17.78 -8.51
CA THR A 140 -2.16 -19.18 -8.95
C THR A 140 -2.67 -20.17 -7.90
N GLN A 141 -2.50 -19.89 -6.60
CA GLN A 141 -3.08 -20.69 -5.52
C GLN A 141 -4.62 -20.57 -5.47
N ARG A 142 -5.17 -19.39 -5.79
CA ARG A 142 -6.62 -19.13 -5.81
C ARG A 142 -7.32 -19.62 -7.07
N HIS A 143 -6.61 -19.71 -8.20
CA HIS A 143 -7.19 -19.98 -9.51
C HIS A 143 -6.42 -21.05 -10.29
N ASN A 144 -7.02 -22.25 -10.37
CA ASN A 144 -6.51 -23.41 -11.10
C ASN A 144 -6.40 -23.22 -12.64
N GLN A 145 -6.78 -22.06 -13.19
CA GLN A 145 -6.77 -21.77 -14.62
C GLN A 145 -5.87 -20.57 -14.93
N ARG A 146 -4.87 -20.76 -15.80
CA ARG A 146 -3.90 -19.73 -16.17
C ARG A 146 -4.54 -18.50 -16.85
N SER A 147 -5.65 -18.66 -17.57
CA SER A 147 -6.47 -17.56 -18.07
C SER A 147 -6.94 -16.68 -16.92
N ALA A 148 -7.69 -17.25 -15.97
CA ALA A 148 -8.22 -16.53 -14.82
C ALA A 148 -7.12 -15.81 -14.00
N VAL A 149 -5.94 -16.41 -13.84
CA VAL A 149 -4.79 -15.73 -13.20
C VAL A 149 -4.39 -14.44 -13.93
N LEU A 150 -4.34 -14.47 -15.27
CA LEU A 150 -4.01 -13.29 -16.08
C LEU A 150 -5.17 -12.28 -16.08
N ASP A 151 -6.41 -12.74 -16.20
CA ASP A 151 -7.61 -11.89 -16.20
C ASP A 151 -7.74 -11.11 -14.87
N TRP A 152 -7.46 -11.76 -13.73
CA TRP A 152 -7.42 -11.11 -12.42
C TRP A 152 -6.23 -10.19 -12.22
N ALA A 153 -5.04 -10.55 -12.70
CA ALA A 153 -3.88 -9.66 -12.64
C ALA A 153 -4.13 -8.36 -13.44
N GLN A 154 -4.72 -8.48 -14.64
CA GLN A 154 -5.14 -7.33 -15.45
C GLN A 154 -6.25 -6.51 -14.75
N ALA A 155 -7.25 -7.15 -14.16
CA ALA A 155 -8.31 -6.47 -13.39
C ALA A 155 -7.74 -5.65 -12.22
N ILE A 156 -6.79 -6.22 -11.46
CA ILE A 156 -6.14 -5.55 -10.33
C ILE A 156 -5.30 -4.36 -10.83
N ILE A 157 -4.50 -4.52 -11.89
CA ILE A 157 -3.71 -3.44 -12.49
C ILE A 157 -4.61 -2.32 -13.04
N ALA A 158 -5.74 -2.66 -13.65
CA ALA A 158 -6.73 -1.70 -14.12
C ALA A 158 -7.38 -0.92 -12.97
N GLY A 159 -7.87 -1.61 -11.93
CA GLY A 159 -8.45 -0.99 -10.74
C GLY A 159 -7.46 -0.11 -9.97
N ILE A 160 -6.18 -0.47 -9.93
CA ILE A 160 -5.10 0.38 -9.37
C ILE A 160 -4.95 1.68 -10.17
N LYS A 161 -5.05 1.62 -11.51
CA LYS A 161 -5.03 2.83 -12.37
C LYS A 161 -6.29 3.68 -12.22
N GLU A 162 -7.45 3.05 -12.06
CA GLU A 162 -8.76 3.72 -11.97
C GLU A 162 -8.96 4.41 -10.62
N HIS A 163 -8.61 3.73 -9.52
CA HIS A 163 -8.88 4.19 -8.16
C HIS A 163 -7.67 4.76 -7.43
N GLY A 164 -6.45 4.42 -7.83
CA GLY A 164 -5.21 4.96 -7.22
C GLY A 164 -5.09 6.50 -7.19
N PRO A 165 -5.68 7.28 -8.11
CA PRO A 165 -5.73 8.75 -7.98
C PRO A 165 -6.67 9.29 -6.90
N HIS A 166 -7.44 8.42 -6.23
CA HIS A 166 -8.49 8.79 -5.25
C HIS A 166 -8.42 7.97 -3.94
N ASP A 167 -7.56 6.95 -3.87
CA ASP A 167 -7.44 6.02 -2.74
C ASP A 167 -5.96 5.72 -2.44
N ASN A 168 -5.45 6.21 -1.31
CA ASN A 168 -4.03 6.09 -0.96
C ASN A 168 -3.60 4.66 -0.64
N ASP A 169 -4.49 3.79 -0.17
CA ASP A 169 -4.13 2.38 0.08
C ASP A 169 -3.94 1.64 -1.25
N VAL A 170 -4.80 1.92 -2.23
CA VAL A 170 -4.66 1.45 -3.62
C VAL A 170 -3.43 2.08 -4.29
N ALA A 171 -3.18 3.38 -4.09
CA ALA A 171 -2.02 4.09 -4.63
C ALA A 171 -0.70 3.51 -4.11
N VAL A 172 -0.59 3.32 -2.79
CA VAL A 172 0.59 2.75 -2.13
C VAL A 172 0.82 1.31 -2.55
N PHE A 173 -0.23 0.47 -2.60
CA PHE A 173 -0.10 -0.89 -3.14
C PHE A 173 0.37 -0.89 -4.61
N GLY A 174 -0.16 0.03 -5.43
CA GLY A 174 0.28 0.22 -6.81
C GLY A 174 1.75 0.64 -6.93
N LYS A 175 2.25 1.48 -6.02
CA LYS A 175 3.67 1.89 -5.97
C LYS A 175 4.59 0.74 -5.53
N ILE A 176 4.18 -0.02 -4.51
CA ILE A 176 4.89 -1.21 -4.03
C ILE A 176 4.97 -2.28 -5.12
N LEU A 177 3.88 -2.53 -5.86
CA LEU A 177 3.87 -3.46 -7.00
C LEU A 177 4.80 -3.06 -8.16
N ARG A 178 5.18 -1.78 -8.26
CA ARG A 178 6.10 -1.26 -9.29
C ARG A 178 7.51 -1.01 -8.75
N HIS A 179 7.79 -1.43 -7.50
CA HIS A 179 9.07 -1.22 -6.82
C HIS A 179 9.47 0.26 -6.70
N GLU A 180 8.49 1.19 -6.73
CA GLU A 180 8.72 2.62 -6.46
C GLU A 180 8.91 2.92 -4.97
N VAL A 181 8.44 2.01 -4.10
CA VAL A 181 8.35 2.15 -2.64
C VAL A 181 8.50 0.75 -2.01
N ASP A 182 9.21 0.66 -0.88
CA ASP A 182 9.41 -0.61 -0.16
C ASP A 182 8.10 -1.20 0.41
N GLU A 183 8.00 -2.54 0.45
CA GLU A 183 6.85 -3.25 1.05
C GLU A 183 6.57 -2.83 2.52
N GLU A 184 7.62 -2.46 3.27
CA GLU A 184 7.51 -2.05 4.67
C GLU A 184 6.92 -0.63 4.84
N PHE A 185 6.79 0.16 3.76
CA PHE A 185 6.15 1.48 3.81
C PHE A 185 4.68 1.41 4.23
N LEU A 186 3.99 0.28 4.02
CA LEU A 186 2.64 0.04 4.54
C LEU A 186 2.56 0.22 6.08
N LEU A 187 3.63 -0.12 6.81
CA LEU A 187 3.70 0.11 8.25
C LEU A 187 3.81 1.61 8.56
N VAL A 188 4.67 2.34 7.83
CA VAL A 188 4.87 3.78 7.97
C VAL A 188 3.57 4.54 7.65
N GLN A 189 2.89 4.17 6.56
CA GLN A 189 1.61 4.72 6.12
C GLN A 189 0.52 4.50 7.19
N ARG A 190 0.43 3.31 7.78
CA ARG A 190 -0.50 3.00 8.88
C ARG A 190 -0.19 3.78 10.14
N GLN A 191 1.08 3.89 10.51
CA GLN A 191 1.52 4.70 11.65
C GLN A 191 1.18 6.18 11.43
N LEU A 192 1.42 6.72 10.24
CA LEU A 192 1.05 8.09 9.87
C LEU A 192 -0.47 8.34 9.98
N LYS A 193 -1.28 7.41 9.43
CA LYS A 193 -2.75 7.42 9.56
C LYS A 193 -3.21 7.44 11.03
N GLN A 194 -2.56 6.64 11.89
CA GLN A 194 -2.86 6.58 13.33
C GLN A 194 -2.42 7.85 14.08
N THR A 195 -1.21 8.36 13.85
CA THR A 195 -0.69 9.55 14.53
C THR A 195 -1.52 10.79 14.24
N VAL A 196 -1.96 11.02 12.99
CA VAL A 196 -2.85 12.13 12.66
C VAL A 196 -4.22 11.99 13.35
N TYR A 197 -4.80 10.77 13.40
CA TYR A 197 -6.06 10.51 14.10
C TYR A 197 -5.95 10.85 15.60
N GLU A 198 -4.85 10.48 16.24
CA GLU A 198 -4.55 10.81 17.64
C GLU A 198 -4.33 12.32 17.86
N LEU A 199 -3.63 13.00 16.94
CA LEU A 199 -3.45 14.45 17.02
C LEU A 199 -4.76 15.22 16.81
N LEU A 200 -5.66 14.72 15.94
CA LEU A 200 -7.01 15.26 15.79
C LEU A 200 -7.84 15.03 17.07
N ARG A 201 -7.69 13.89 17.75
CA ARG A 201 -8.29 13.62 19.08
C ARG A 201 -7.83 14.66 20.10
N VAL A 202 -6.52 14.85 20.25
CA VAL A 202 -5.93 15.81 21.20
C VAL A 202 -6.33 17.25 20.88
N TYR A 203 -6.36 17.63 19.59
CA TYR A 203 -6.84 18.93 19.16
C TYR A 203 -8.31 19.18 19.55
N LEU A 204 -9.18 18.18 19.32
CA LEU A 204 -10.60 18.27 19.69
C LEU A 204 -10.83 18.28 21.21
N GLN A 205 -10.00 17.57 21.99
CA GLN A 205 -9.99 17.66 23.46
C GLN A 205 -9.62 19.08 23.92
N GLY A 206 -8.52 19.65 23.38
CA GLY A 206 -8.08 21.01 23.70
C GLY A 206 -9.08 22.11 23.29
N ARG A 207 -9.78 21.93 22.16
CA ARG A 207 -10.84 22.86 21.69
C ARG A 207 -12.17 22.66 22.43
N HIS A 208 -12.34 21.58 23.21
CA HIS A 208 -13.55 21.29 24.00
C HIS A 208 -13.28 20.74 25.42
N PRO A 209 -12.61 21.48 26.34
CA PRO A 209 -12.23 20.96 27.66
C PRO A 209 -13.40 20.59 28.61
N LEU A 210 -14.64 20.94 28.26
CA LEU A 210 -15.86 20.64 29.02
C LEU A 210 -16.60 19.38 28.52
N LYS A 211 -16.13 18.73 27.44
CA LYS A 211 -16.73 17.50 26.90
C LYS A 211 -16.05 16.27 27.50
N THR A 212 -16.83 15.23 27.74
CA THR A 212 -16.32 13.92 28.14
C THR A 212 -15.54 13.25 27.00
N GLU A 213 -14.67 12.30 27.34
CA GLU A 213 -13.86 11.57 26.35
C GLU A 213 -14.73 10.90 25.27
N ALA A 214 -15.85 10.30 25.66
CA ALA A 214 -16.80 9.68 24.73
C ALA A 214 -17.49 10.68 23.79
N GLU A 215 -17.76 11.92 24.23
CA GLU A 215 -18.28 12.97 23.36
C GLU A 215 -17.22 13.49 22.39
N VAL A 216 -15.95 13.54 22.80
CA VAL A 216 -14.84 13.88 21.90
C VAL A 216 -14.59 12.79 20.87
N ASP A 217 -14.68 11.51 21.26
CA ASP A 217 -14.60 10.39 20.32
C ASP A 217 -15.75 10.37 19.31
N ALA A 218 -16.98 10.70 19.74
CA ALA A 218 -18.10 10.87 18.82
C ALA A 218 -17.88 12.03 17.82
N LEU A 219 -17.24 13.12 18.25
CA LEU A 219 -16.86 14.25 17.38
C LEU A 219 -15.72 13.89 16.44
N LEU A 220 -14.72 13.14 16.90
CA LEU A 220 -13.61 12.63 16.11
C LEU A 220 -14.12 11.68 15.03
N GLN A 221 -14.98 10.72 15.37
CA GLN A 221 -15.62 9.83 14.41
C GLN A 221 -16.48 10.60 13.39
N LYS A 222 -17.23 11.62 13.83
CA LYS A 222 -17.96 12.52 12.90
C LYS A 222 -17.01 13.28 11.97
N LYS A 223 -15.85 13.73 12.46
CA LYS A 223 -14.83 14.44 11.66
C LYS A 223 -14.14 13.54 10.64
N VAL A 224 -13.78 12.32 11.03
CA VAL A 224 -13.14 11.30 10.19
C VAL A 224 -14.02 10.85 9.02
N HIS A 225 -15.34 10.94 9.16
CA HIS A 225 -16.32 10.64 8.10
C HIS A 225 -16.87 11.90 7.40
N ALA A 226 -16.26 13.07 7.62
CA ALA A 226 -16.68 14.35 7.06
C ALA A 226 -15.45 15.24 6.77
N GLN A 227 -15.59 16.56 6.94
CA GLN A 227 -14.54 17.53 6.63
C GLN A 227 -13.69 17.94 7.83
N VAL A 228 -12.38 18.01 7.60
CA VAL A 228 -11.38 18.64 8.46
C VAL A 228 -11.19 20.09 7.98
N TYR A 229 -11.23 21.04 8.92
CA TYR A 229 -11.04 22.46 8.62
C TYR A 229 -9.56 22.81 8.52
N GLU A 230 -9.23 23.92 7.84
CA GLU A 230 -7.84 24.36 7.70
C GLU A 230 -7.11 24.52 9.04
N ASP A 231 -7.75 25.10 10.07
CA ASP A 231 -7.21 25.18 11.44
C ASP A 231 -6.68 23.84 11.98
N GLU A 232 -7.41 22.76 11.68
CA GLU A 232 -7.23 21.43 12.26
C GLU A 232 -6.09 20.71 11.55
N TRP A 233 -6.15 20.60 10.21
CA TRP A 233 -5.13 19.87 9.46
C TRP A 233 -3.80 20.64 9.39
N VAL A 234 -3.82 21.97 9.30
CA VAL A 234 -2.59 22.80 9.36
C VAL A 234 -1.93 22.70 10.74
N GLY A 235 -2.72 22.62 11.82
CA GLY A 235 -2.22 22.38 13.17
C GLY A 235 -1.50 21.05 13.29
N ILE A 236 -2.09 19.99 12.73
CA ILE A 236 -1.51 18.64 12.74
C ILE A 236 -0.21 18.58 11.90
N VAL A 237 -0.19 19.12 10.68
CA VAL A 237 1.01 19.13 9.83
C VAL A 237 2.16 19.88 10.50
N LYS A 238 1.90 21.02 11.14
CA LYS A 238 2.91 21.79 11.90
C LYS A 238 3.42 21.09 13.17
N TYR A 239 2.69 20.12 13.69
CA TYR A 239 3.14 19.30 14.83
C TYR A 239 4.00 18.11 14.37
N MET A 240 3.63 17.48 13.26
CA MET A 240 4.29 16.26 12.78
C MET A 240 5.61 16.49 12.03
N PHE A 241 5.75 17.66 11.40
CA PHE A 241 6.88 17.98 10.52
C PHE A 241 7.62 19.23 11.01
N ASN A 242 8.90 19.36 10.64
CA ASN A 242 9.65 20.59 10.89
C ASN A 242 9.08 21.75 10.04
N ALA A 243 9.52 22.98 10.31
CA ALA A 243 8.94 24.17 9.67
C ALA A 243 9.06 24.20 8.12
N GLU A 244 10.09 23.60 7.54
CA GLU A 244 10.35 23.59 6.09
C GLU A 244 9.49 22.54 5.38
N ASP A 245 9.48 21.30 5.90
CA ASP A 245 8.61 20.23 5.44
C ASP A 245 7.12 20.59 5.63
N ALA A 246 6.75 21.15 6.79
CA ALA A 246 5.38 21.54 7.09
C ALA A 246 4.86 22.60 6.13
N VAL A 247 5.66 23.63 5.80
CA VAL A 247 5.28 24.63 4.79
C VAL A 247 5.08 23.98 3.43
N SER A 248 5.98 23.10 3.01
CA SER A 248 5.90 22.39 1.72
C SER A 248 4.65 21.51 1.62
N ILE A 249 4.31 20.78 2.68
CA ILE A 249 3.10 19.97 2.78
C ILE A 249 1.84 20.85 2.79
N ILE A 250 1.83 21.96 3.55
CA ILE A 250 0.69 22.90 3.60
C ILE A 250 0.39 23.50 2.23
N VAL A 251 1.41 23.88 1.46
CA VAL A 251 1.25 24.36 0.08
C VAL A 251 0.64 23.25 -0.79
N ARG A 252 1.21 22.03 -0.78
CA ARG A 252 0.70 20.95 -1.65
C ARG A 252 -0.72 20.50 -1.29
N VAL A 253 -1.10 20.47 -0.01
CA VAL A 253 -2.49 20.18 0.40
C VAL A 253 -3.45 21.27 -0.08
N ARG A 254 -3.08 22.55 0.03
CA ARG A 254 -3.89 23.68 -0.50
C ARG A 254 -4.07 23.59 -2.02
N GLU A 255 -3.03 23.24 -2.77
CA GLU A 255 -3.12 23.02 -4.22
C GLU A 255 -4.17 21.94 -4.54
N VAL A 256 -4.12 20.78 -3.86
CA VAL A 256 -5.08 19.68 -4.05
C VAL A 256 -6.52 20.12 -3.69
N ILE A 257 -6.72 20.93 -2.64
CA ILE A 257 -8.04 21.49 -2.28
C ILE A 257 -8.59 22.39 -3.39
N VAL A 258 -7.75 23.25 -3.98
CA VAL A 258 -8.15 24.14 -5.08
C VAL A 258 -8.44 23.35 -6.35
N GLU A 259 -7.63 22.35 -6.67
CA GLU A 259 -7.88 21.42 -7.79
C GLU A 259 -9.22 20.70 -7.63
N HIS A 260 -9.55 20.22 -6.43
CA HIS A 260 -10.83 19.55 -6.13
C HIS A 260 -12.02 20.50 -6.19
N SER A 261 -11.91 21.68 -5.58
CA SER A 261 -12.94 22.72 -5.68
C SER A 261 -13.26 23.06 -7.14
N THR A 262 -12.22 23.18 -7.97
CA THR A 262 -12.35 23.50 -9.40
C THR A 262 -13.02 22.36 -10.19
N ARG A 263 -12.68 21.09 -9.89
CA ARG A 263 -13.35 19.92 -10.49
C ARG A 263 -14.83 19.84 -10.11
N THR A 264 -15.19 20.12 -8.85
CA THR A 264 -16.57 20.00 -8.35
C THR A 264 -17.51 21.10 -8.88
N VAL A 265 -17.00 22.33 -9.07
CA VAL A 265 -17.80 23.48 -9.57
C VAL A 265 -18.41 23.23 -10.96
N HIS A 266 -17.85 22.31 -11.76
CA HIS A 266 -18.44 21.90 -13.04
C HIS A 266 -19.75 21.09 -12.92
N HIS A 267 -20.14 20.63 -11.73
CA HIS A 267 -21.37 19.85 -11.53
C HIS A 267 -22.36 20.44 -10.50
N ALA A 268 -21.95 21.38 -9.63
CA ALA A 268 -22.86 22.06 -8.72
C ALA A 268 -22.42 23.50 -8.39
N VAL A 269 -23.28 24.48 -8.70
CA VAL A 269 -23.17 25.84 -8.17
C VAL A 269 -23.88 25.90 -6.82
N SER A 270 -23.13 25.74 -5.73
CA SER A 270 -23.54 26.13 -4.39
C SER A 270 -22.33 26.63 -3.61
N LEU A 271 -22.41 27.84 -3.07
CA LEU A 271 -21.32 28.46 -2.32
C LEU A 271 -21.38 28.03 -0.85
N GLN A 272 -20.50 27.11 -0.45
CA GLN A 272 -20.22 26.84 0.96
C GLN A 272 -18.74 26.48 1.18
N ASP A 273 -18.06 27.34 1.93
CA ASP A 273 -16.74 27.22 2.56
C ASP A 273 -15.59 26.55 1.78
N GLN A 274 -14.67 27.37 1.25
CA GLN A 274 -13.47 26.92 0.53
C GLN A 274 -12.32 26.46 1.46
N SER A 275 -12.50 26.45 2.79
CA SER A 275 -11.46 26.11 3.79
C SER A 275 -11.49 24.67 4.31
N ALA A 276 -12.37 23.83 3.76
CA ALA A 276 -12.69 22.51 4.30
C ALA A 276 -12.35 21.36 3.32
N ILE A 277 -11.48 20.44 3.73
CA ILE A 277 -11.13 19.21 2.98
C ILE A 277 -11.80 17.99 3.62
N SER A 278 -12.18 16.96 2.86
CA SER A 278 -12.59 15.69 3.47
C SER A 278 -11.41 15.09 4.25
N TYR A 279 -11.69 14.43 5.40
CA TYR A 279 -10.68 13.59 6.03
C TYR A 279 -10.20 12.50 5.06
N VAL A 280 -11.07 12.00 4.19
CA VAL A 280 -10.70 11.05 3.13
C VAL A 280 -9.67 11.70 2.21
N ASP A 281 -9.99 12.79 1.52
CA ASP A 281 -9.09 13.43 0.53
C ASP A 281 -7.73 13.84 1.12
N PHE A 282 -7.69 14.28 2.39
CA PHE A 282 -6.47 14.69 3.10
C PHE A 282 -5.45 13.55 3.28
N PHE A 283 -5.89 12.29 3.39
CA PHE A 283 -5.01 11.12 3.49
C PHE A 283 -5.00 10.24 2.25
N GLU A 284 -6.15 10.13 1.58
CA GLU A 284 -6.36 9.24 0.44
C GLU A 284 -5.79 9.85 -0.85
N GLY A 285 -5.31 11.10 -0.80
CA GLY A 285 -4.13 11.56 -1.55
C GLY A 285 -4.42 11.82 -3.02
N ALA A 286 -5.39 12.70 -3.27
CA ALA A 286 -5.95 12.88 -4.61
C ALA A 286 -5.00 13.56 -5.62
N SER A 287 -5.14 13.19 -6.90
CA SER A 287 -4.38 13.71 -8.05
C SER A 287 -5.28 14.04 -9.24
#